data_AF-M0CFF8-F1
#
_entry.id   AF-M0CFF8-F1
#
_cell.length_a   1.000
_cell.length_b   1.000
_cell.length_c   1.000
_cell.angle_alpha   90.00
_cell.angle_beta   90.00
_cell.angle_gamma   90.00
#
_symmetry.space_group_name_H-M   'P 1'
#
loop_
_entity.id
_entity.type
_entity.pdbx_description
1 polymer ?
#
loop_
_entity_poly.entity_id
_entity_poly.type
_entity_poly.pdbx_seq_one_letter_code
_entity_poly.pdbx_strand_id
1 'polypeptide(L)' 'MTSDGDSLGACPRCGTSVGPAYVLVSYERSDDSTSVFAECPSCGAVVTPE' A
#
# COMPACT_ATOMS: atom_id res chain seq x y z
N MET A 1 6.15 20.98 -8.29
CA MET A 1 6.62 19.68 -8.82
C MET A 1 6.19 18.64 -7.81
N THR A 2 5.14 17.89 -8.14
CA THR A 2 4.54 16.86 -7.29
C THR A 2 5.51 15.69 -7.22
N SER A 3 6.32 15.63 -6.17
CA SER A 3 7.08 14.45 -5.82
C SER A 3 6.28 13.70 -4.76
N ASP A 4 6.34 12.37 -4.83
CA ASP A 4 5.65 11.40 -3.96
C ASP A 4 4.25 10.99 -4.44
N GLY A 5 4.22 10.15 -5.48
CA GLY A 5 2.96 9.62 -6.01
C GLY A 5 3.09 8.31 -6.78
N ASP A 6 4.19 7.55 -6.60
CA ASP A 6 4.45 6.41 -7.49
C ASP A 6 4.51 5.04 -6.80
N SER A 7 4.68 4.96 -5.48
CA SER A 7 4.67 3.67 -4.77
C SER A 7 4.28 3.87 -3.31
N LEU A 8 3.29 3.12 -2.83
CA LEU A 8 2.91 3.09 -1.41
C LEU A 8 3.94 2.36 -0.56
N GLY A 9 4.78 1.54 -1.18
CA GLY A 9 5.79 0.73 -0.52
C GLY A 9 6.02 -0.57 -1.28
N ALA A 10 6.74 -1.50 -0.66
CA ALA A 10 6.93 -2.85 -1.20
C ALA A 10 6.15 -3.86 -0.37
N CYS A 11 5.71 -4.94 -1.02
CA CYS A 11 5.09 -6.06 -0.34
C CYS A 11 6.10 -6.72 0.61
N PRO A 12 5.84 -6.80 1.93
CA PRO A 12 6.78 -7.38 2.90
C PRO A 12 6.98 -8.89 2.70
N ARG A 13 6.14 -9.55 1.90
CA ARG A 13 6.23 -10.99 1.64
C ARG A 13 7.16 -11.36 0.48
N CYS A 14 7.14 -10.58 -0.59
CA CYS A 14 7.86 -10.89 -1.83
C CYS A 14 8.72 -9.74 -2.36
N GLY A 15 8.66 -8.56 -1.74
CA GLY A 15 9.43 -7.38 -2.13
C GLY A 15 8.90 -6.65 -3.36
N THR A 16 7.76 -7.04 -3.92
CA THR A 16 7.17 -6.39 -5.10
C THR A 16 6.67 -4.99 -4.75
N SER A 17 7.01 -3.98 -5.57
CA SER A 17 6.47 -2.63 -5.40
C SER A 17 4.94 -2.61 -5.53
N VAL A 18 4.29 -1.99 -4.56
CA VAL A 18 2.85 -1.82 -4.48
C VAL A 18 2.55 -0.35 -4.71
N GLY A 19 1.88 -0.06 -5.81
CA GLY A 19 1.39 1.26 -6.16
C GLY A 19 -0.04 1.53 -5.66
N PRO A 20 -0.51 2.79 -5.72
CA PRO A 20 -1.87 3.18 -5.33
C PRO A 20 -2.98 2.50 -6.14
N ALA A 21 -2.68 2.01 -7.35
CA ALA A 21 -3.62 1.25 -8.17
C ALA A 21 -4.04 -0.09 -7.54
N TYR A 22 -3.26 -0.61 -6.58
CA TYR A 22 -3.54 -1.87 -5.90
C TYR A 22 -4.19 -1.68 -4.52
N VAL A 23 -4.55 -0.44 -4.15
CA VAL A 23 -5.27 -0.16 -2.91
C VAL A 23 -6.67 -0.74 -3.00
N LEU A 24 -7.00 -1.58 -2.02
CA LEU A 24 -8.32 -2.15 -1.85
C LEU A 24 -9.19 -1.22 -0.99
N VAL A 25 -8.63 -0.71 0.10
CA VAL A 25 -9.35 0.16 1.03
C VAL A 25 -8.38 1.08 1.78
N SER A 26 -8.77 2.34 1.94
CA SER A 26 -8.15 3.29 2.86
C SER A 26 -8.99 3.40 4.13
N TYR A 27 -8.33 3.46 5.27
CA TYR A 27 -8.98 3.54 6.56
C TYR A 27 -8.22 4.46 7.49
N GLU A 28 -8.96 5.12 8.37
CA GLU A 28 -8.39 5.97 9.41
C GLU A 28 -8.17 5.13 10.66
N ARG A 29 -6.96 5.24 11.25
CA ARG A 29 -6.66 4.64 12.55
C ARG A 29 -7.06 5.55 13.68
N SER A 30 -7.20 4.96 14.86
CA SER A 30 -7.42 5.66 16.12
C SER A 30 -6.30 6.66 16.47
N ASP A 31 -5.11 6.48 15.91
CA ASP A 31 -3.96 7.39 16.04
C ASP A 31 -3.99 8.57 15.05
N ASP A 32 -5.17 8.92 14.52
CA ASP A 32 -5.39 9.98 13.48
C ASP A 32 -4.59 9.74 12.18
N SER A 33 -4.00 8.55 12.03
CA SER A 33 -3.18 8.19 10.88
C SER A 33 -4.00 7.45 9.85
N THR A 34 -3.94 7.88 8.59
CA THR A 34 -4.55 7.14 7.48
C THR A 34 -3.65 5.98 7.07
N SER A 35 -4.20 4.78 7.03
CA SER A 35 -3.53 3.56 6.54
C SER A 35 -4.31 2.97 5.37
N VAL A 36 -3.64 2.15 4.57
CA VAL A 36 -4.26 1.49 3.41
C VAL A 36 -4.00 0.00 3.42
N PHE A 37 -4.97 -0.76 2.97
CA PHE A 37 -4.78 -2.16 2.56
C PHE A 37 -4.65 -2.19 1.05
N ALA A 38 -3.62 -2.87 0.57
CA ALA A 38 -3.38 -3.08 -0.85
C ALA A 38 -3.16 -4.57 -1.14
N GLU A 39 -3.56 -5.02 -2.32
CA GLU A 39 -3.27 -6.38 -2.78
C GLU A 39 -1.93 -6.41 -3.50
N CYS A 40 -1.07 -7.38 -3.19
CA CYS A 40 0.15 -7.55 -3.95
C CYS A 40 -0.14 -8.22 -5.30
N PRO A 41 0.22 -7.60 -6.45
CA PRO A 41 -0.04 -8.18 -7.77
C PRO A 41 0.74 -9.46 -8.05
N SER A 42 1.83 -9.72 -7.31
CA SER A 42 2.68 -10.89 -7.54
C SER A 42 2.24 -12.11 -6.72
N CYS A 43 1.84 -11.91 -5.46
CA CYS A 43 1.48 -13.02 -4.57
C CYS A 43 -0.01 -13.09 -4.21
N GLY A 44 -0.81 -12.11 -4.62
CA GLY A 44 -2.24 -12.02 -4.29
C GLY A 44 -2.52 -11.85 -2.80
N ALA A 45 -1.51 -11.51 -2.01
CA ALA A 45 -1.65 -11.30 -0.58
C ALA A 45 -2.10 -9.87 -0.30
N VAL A 46 -3.09 -9.72 0.59
CA VAL A 46 -3.42 -8.41 1.16
C VAL A 46 -2.30 -8.00 2.11
N VAL A 47 -1.73 -6.84 1.85
CA VAL A 47 -0.61 -6.25 2.60
C VAL A 47 -0.92 -4.81 2.98
N THR A 48 -0.27 -4.35 4.03
CA THR A 48 -0.23 -2.93 4.42
C THR A 48 1.13 -2.40 4.02
N PRO A 49 1.25 -1.73 2.86
CA PRO A 49 2.50 -1.05 2.52
C PRO A 49 2.71 0.11 3.51
N GLU A 50 3.94 0.26 3.98
CA GLU A 50 4.38 1.19 5.04
C GLU A 50 5.40 2.20 4.53
#